data_AF-F0GYX1-F1
#
_entry.id   AF-F0GYX1-F1
#
_cell.length_a   1.000
_cell.length_b   1.000
_cell.length_c   1.000
_cell.angle_alpha   90.00
_cell.angle_beta   90.00
_cell.angle_gamma   90.00
#
_symmetry.space_group_name_H-M   'P 1'
#
loop_
_entity.id
_entity.type
_entity.pdbx_description
1 polymer ?
#
loop_
_entity_poly.entity_id
_entity_poly.type
_entity_poly.pdbx_seq_one_letter_code
_entity_poly.pdbx_strand_id
1 'polypeptide(L)'
;MSEQYYDYLDYHKKNDIIIHHSVAYALITASLDIDLTASLLSFAFNMAQNLVITAVKTIPISQFDGQKILYEIYDLIIDLVTKIDKLDEEYYFTSYPGVEVASMQHEVLYSRLYMS
;
A
#
# COMPACT_ATOMS: atom_id res chain seq x y z
N MET A 1 -21.02 9.30 4.62
CA MET A 1 -19.70 9.90 4.38
C MET A 1 -19.80 11.35 4.77
N SER A 2 -18.84 11.87 5.52
CA SER A 2 -18.82 13.26 5.98
C SER A 2 -18.81 14.23 4.78
N GLU A 3 -19.42 15.39 4.94
CA GLU A 3 -19.55 16.42 3.89
C GLU A 3 -18.17 16.85 3.33
N GLN A 4 -17.15 16.90 4.19
CA GLN A 4 -15.75 17.16 3.84
C GLN A 4 -15.14 16.19 2.80
N TYR A 5 -15.61 14.94 2.72
CA TYR A 5 -15.11 13.98 1.74
C TYR A 5 -15.48 14.37 0.31
N TYR A 6 -16.71 14.85 0.12
CA TYR A 6 -17.18 15.30 -1.20
C TYR A 6 -16.49 16.60 -1.61
N ASP A 7 -16.28 17.52 -0.68
CA ASP A 7 -15.52 18.75 -0.92
C ASP A 7 -14.08 18.46 -1.35
N TYR A 8 -13.44 17.45 -0.75
CA TYR A 8 -12.09 17.02 -1.13
C TYR A 8 -12.06 16.41 -2.55
N LEU A 9 -13.00 15.52 -2.88
CA LEU A 9 -13.08 14.95 -4.23
C LEU A 9 -13.32 16.02 -5.29
N ASP A 10 -14.17 16.99 -5.00
CA ASP A 10 -14.46 18.10 -5.91
C ASP A 10 -13.25 19.03 -6.06
N TYR A 11 -12.49 19.28 -4.98
CA TYR A 11 -11.22 19.99 -5.04
C TYR A 11 -10.21 19.27 -5.95
N HIS A 12 -10.04 17.97 -5.81
CA HIS A 12 -9.10 17.19 -6.62
C HIS A 12 -9.51 17.15 -8.10
N LYS A 13 -10.79 16.93 -8.39
CA LYS A 13 -11.32 16.97 -9.76
C LYS A 13 -11.17 18.33 -10.41
N LYS A 14 -11.45 19.40 -9.67
CA LYS A 14 -11.37 20.79 -10.18
C LYS A 14 -9.93 21.20 -10.48
N ASN A 15 -8.96 20.69 -9.73
CA ASN A 15 -7.55 21.06 -9.85
C ASN A 15 -6.69 20.02 -10.58
N ASP A 16 -7.28 18.95 -11.12
CA ASP A 16 -6.57 17.86 -11.81
C ASP A 16 -5.46 17.21 -10.95
N ILE A 17 -5.69 17.08 -9.64
CA ILE A 17 -4.70 16.52 -8.71
C ILE A 17 -4.94 15.02 -8.54
N ILE A 18 -3.97 14.22 -8.98
CA ILE A 18 -3.99 12.76 -8.83
C ILE A 18 -3.82 12.39 -7.34
N ILE A 19 -4.72 11.54 -6.83
CA ILE A 19 -4.66 11.03 -5.45
C ILE A 19 -4.05 9.62 -5.47
N HIS A 20 -3.02 9.40 -4.67
CA HIS A 20 -2.46 8.06 -4.47
C HIS A 20 -3.42 7.19 -3.64
N HIS A 21 -3.48 5.88 -3.93
CA HIS A 21 -4.41 4.94 -3.28
C HIS A 21 -4.36 5.00 -1.73
N SER A 22 -3.17 5.12 -1.14
CA SER A 22 -3.01 5.23 0.32
C SER A 22 -3.69 6.47 0.91
N VAL A 23 -3.62 7.60 0.22
CA VAL A 23 -4.23 8.87 0.64
C VAL A 23 -5.74 8.77 0.53
N ALA A 24 -6.25 8.25 -0.59
CA ALA A 24 -7.68 8.02 -0.78
C ALA A 24 -8.25 7.07 0.29
N TYR A 25 -7.55 5.97 0.58
CA TYR A 25 -7.93 5.03 1.62
C TYR A 25 -8.01 5.69 2.99
N ALA A 26 -6.96 6.43 3.39
CA ALA A 26 -6.92 7.13 4.68
C ALA A 26 -8.05 8.15 4.84
N LEU A 27 -8.39 8.89 3.77
CA LEU A 27 -9.51 9.83 3.79
C LEU A 27 -10.85 9.13 3.96
N ILE A 28 -11.05 8.01 3.28
CA ILE A 28 -12.28 7.22 3.41
C ILE A 28 -12.41 6.68 4.84
N THR A 29 -11.36 6.04 5.38
CA THR A 29 -11.43 5.45 6.72
C THR A 29 -11.60 6.52 7.80
N ALA A 30 -10.93 7.67 7.68
CA ALA A 30 -11.13 8.81 8.56
C ALA A 30 -12.56 9.38 8.47
N SER A 31 -13.13 9.50 7.25
CA SER A 31 -14.51 9.98 7.06
C SER A 31 -15.59 9.04 7.62
N LEU A 32 -15.22 7.81 7.93
CA LEU A 32 -16.07 6.78 8.51
C LEU A 32 -15.77 6.56 10.00
N ASP A 33 -14.93 7.39 10.62
CA ASP A 33 -14.47 7.27 12.02
C ASP A 33 -13.93 5.86 12.34
N ILE A 34 -13.25 5.22 11.39
CA ILE A 34 -12.57 3.94 11.62
C ILE A 34 -11.29 4.22 12.40
N ASP A 35 -11.03 3.40 13.43
CA ASP A 35 -9.80 3.47 14.22
C ASP A 35 -8.54 3.48 13.32
N LEU A 36 -7.60 4.38 13.64
CA LEU A 36 -6.39 4.58 12.86
C LEU A 36 -5.56 3.30 12.78
N THR A 37 -5.38 2.62 13.92
CA THR A 37 -4.58 1.38 13.99
C THR A 37 -5.22 0.28 13.15
N ALA A 38 -6.55 0.10 13.26
CA ALA A 38 -7.29 -0.84 12.45
C ALA A 38 -7.19 -0.54 10.94
N SER A 39 -7.26 0.74 10.56
CA SER A 39 -7.11 1.19 9.18
C SER A 39 -5.71 0.89 8.63
N LEU A 40 -4.66 1.20 9.40
CA LEU A 40 -3.27 0.94 9.03
C LEU A 40 -2.97 -0.56 8.91
N LEU A 41 -3.43 -1.37 9.87
CA LEU A 41 -3.27 -2.83 9.83
C LEU A 41 -3.97 -3.43 8.62
N SER A 42 -5.20 -3.02 8.33
CA SER A 42 -5.95 -3.48 7.17
C SER A 42 -5.26 -3.11 5.85
N PHE A 43 -4.79 -1.87 5.74
CA PHE A 43 -4.07 -1.41 4.56
C PHE A 43 -2.76 -2.16 4.35
N ALA A 44 -1.93 -2.28 5.40
CA ALA A 44 -0.64 -2.96 5.35
C ALA A 44 -0.80 -4.45 5.01
N PHE A 45 -1.76 -5.13 5.62
CA PHE A 45 -2.06 -6.53 5.31
C PHE A 45 -2.51 -6.72 3.86
N ASN A 46 -3.41 -5.87 3.35
CA ASN A 46 -3.84 -5.93 1.94
C ASN A 46 -2.67 -5.71 0.97
N MET A 47 -1.76 -4.78 1.28
CA MET A 47 -0.57 -4.55 0.47
C MET A 47 0.33 -5.79 0.44
N ALA A 48 0.59 -6.38 1.61
CA ALA A 48 1.38 -7.60 1.73
C ALA A 48 0.73 -8.79 1.00
N GLN A 49 -0.58 -8.97 1.14
CA GLN A 49 -1.35 -9.99 0.41
C GLN A 49 -1.21 -9.85 -1.10
N ASN A 50 -1.29 -8.63 -1.64
CA ASN A 50 -1.14 -8.38 -3.08
C ASN A 50 0.27 -8.72 -3.58
N LEU A 51 1.31 -8.42 -2.80
CA LEU A 51 2.69 -8.79 -3.11
C LEU A 51 2.86 -10.31 -3.10
N VAL A 52 2.34 -11.00 -2.08
CA VAL A 52 2.41 -12.46 -1.97
C VAL A 52 1.67 -13.15 -3.11
N ILE A 53 0.45 -12.71 -3.46
CA ILE A 53 -0.29 -13.28 -4.58
C ILE A 53 0.45 -13.07 -5.90
N THR A 54 1.11 -11.91 -6.06
CA THR A 54 1.96 -11.65 -7.22
C THR A 54 3.12 -12.65 -7.26
N ALA A 55 3.83 -12.85 -6.15
CA ALA A 55 4.91 -13.84 -6.06
C ALA A 55 4.45 -15.28 -6.32
N VAL A 56 3.28 -15.68 -5.80
CA VAL A 56 2.65 -16.98 -6.07
C VAL A 56 2.44 -17.20 -7.56
N LYS A 57 2.09 -16.14 -8.31
CA LYS A 57 1.85 -16.24 -9.75
C LYS A 57 3.13 -16.14 -10.58
N THR A 58 4.09 -15.30 -10.18
CA THR A 58 5.29 -15.01 -10.97
C THR A 58 6.48 -15.94 -10.68
N ILE A 59 6.62 -16.44 -9.44
CA ILE A 59 7.69 -17.37 -8.99
C ILE A 59 7.21 -18.85 -8.96
N PRO A 60 6.02 -19.12 -9.48
CA PRO A 60 5.17 -20.29 -9.14
C PRO A 60 5.39 -21.00 -7.79
N ILE A 61 5.20 -20.30 -6.66
CA ILE A 61 5.11 -20.97 -5.34
C ILE A 61 3.69 -21.46 -5.05
N SER A 62 3.53 -22.43 -4.15
CA SER A 62 2.20 -22.98 -3.83
C SER A 62 1.32 -21.96 -3.10
N GLN A 63 -0.01 -22.09 -3.26
CA GLN A 63 -0.96 -21.24 -2.51
C GLN A 63 -0.80 -21.41 -1.00
N PHE A 64 -0.49 -22.62 -0.54
CA PHE A 64 -0.23 -22.92 0.86
C PHE A 64 1.03 -22.18 1.35
N ASP A 65 2.11 -22.19 0.57
CA ASP A 65 3.32 -21.45 0.91
C ASP A 65 3.08 -19.93 0.93
N GLY A 66 2.24 -19.42 0.02
CA GLY A 66 1.80 -18.02 0.06
C GLY A 66 1.10 -17.66 1.38
N GLN A 67 0.18 -18.51 1.86
CA GLN A 67 -0.47 -18.31 3.15
C GLN A 67 0.52 -18.42 4.32
N LYS A 68 1.47 -19.34 4.23
CA LYS A 68 2.54 -19.48 5.23
C LYS A 68 3.40 -18.21 5.31
N ILE A 69 3.76 -17.60 4.18
CA ILE A 69 4.48 -16.32 4.15
C ILE A 69 3.65 -15.23 4.84
N LEU A 70 2.35 -15.12 4.53
CA LEU A 70 1.48 -14.13 5.18
C LEU A 70 1.38 -14.33 6.70
N TYR A 71 1.34 -15.58 7.16
CA TYR A 71 1.39 -15.90 8.58
C TYR A 71 2.72 -15.49 9.23
N GLU A 72 3.85 -15.77 8.58
CA GLU A 72 5.19 -15.47 9.09
C GLU A 72 5.47 -13.96 9.18
N ILE A 73 4.88 -13.14 8.31
CA ILE A 73 5.05 -11.67 8.34
C ILE A 73 3.99 -10.95 9.18
N TYR A 74 3.06 -11.67 9.82
CA TYR A 74 1.98 -11.06 10.59
C TYR A 74 2.50 -10.14 11.70
N ASP A 75 3.47 -10.61 12.49
CA ASP A 75 4.08 -9.81 13.57
C ASP A 75 4.88 -8.63 13.01
N LEU A 76 5.51 -8.79 11.84
CA LEU A 76 6.20 -7.70 11.17
C LEU A 76 5.24 -6.57 10.78
N ILE A 77 4.02 -6.89 10.32
CA ILE A 77 3.01 -5.88 10.00
C ILE A 77 2.61 -5.09 11.25
N ILE A 78 2.39 -5.77 12.38
CA ILE A 78 2.07 -5.12 13.66
C ILE A 78 3.21 -4.21 14.10
N ASP A 79 4.45 -4.70 14.04
CA ASP A 79 5.64 -3.93 14.39
C ASP A 79 5.83 -2.69 13.51
N LEU A 80 5.49 -2.77 12.22
CA LEU A 80 5.56 -1.61 11.32
C LEU A 80 4.50 -0.57 11.70
N VAL A 81 3.25 -0.98 11.91
CA VAL A 81 2.16 -0.05 12.27
C VAL A 81 2.45 0.67 13.58
N THR A 82 2.97 -0.03 14.60
CA THR A 82 3.33 0.58 15.89
C THR A 82 4.52 1.55 15.82
N LYS A 83 5.34 1.49 14.75
CA LYS A 83 6.46 2.42 14.54
C LYS A 83 6.05 3.69 13.83
N ILE A 84 4.91 3.70 13.11
CA ILE A 84 4.47 4.86 12.32
C ILE A 84 4.31 6.10 13.19
N ASP A 85 3.77 5.98 14.40
CA ASP A 85 3.58 7.10 15.35
C ASP A 85 4.89 7.78 15.78
N LYS A 86 6.04 7.15 15.51
CA LYS A 86 7.37 7.67 15.86
C LYS A 86 8.09 8.32 14.68
N LEU A 87 7.52 8.26 13.47
CA LEU A 87 8.07 8.87 12.27
C LEU A 87 7.56 10.30 12.15
N ASP A 88 8.43 11.20 11.73
CA ASP A 88 8.05 12.57 11.37
C ASP A 88 8.04 12.75 9.83
N GLU A 89 7.80 13.99 9.39
CA GLU A 89 7.71 14.34 7.98
C GLU A 89 9.04 14.16 7.23
N GLU A 90 10.19 14.07 7.92
CA GLU A 90 11.50 13.87 7.28
C GLU A 90 11.60 12.50 6.60
N TYR A 91 10.79 11.54 7.06
CA TYR A 91 10.69 10.21 6.47
C TYR A 91 9.75 10.15 5.26
N TYR A 92 9.03 11.23 4.95
CA TYR A 92 8.23 11.29 3.74
C TYR A 92 9.11 11.12 2.51
N PHE A 93 8.63 10.32 1.55
CA PHE A 93 9.35 10.00 0.32
C PHE A 93 10.69 9.25 0.52
N THR A 94 10.91 8.66 1.70
CA THR A 94 12.01 7.70 1.87
C THR A 94 11.81 6.56 0.89
N SER A 95 12.87 6.21 0.14
CA SER A 95 12.80 5.19 -0.88
C SER A 95 13.75 4.03 -0.62
N TYR A 96 13.52 2.94 -1.36
CA TYR A 96 14.36 1.75 -1.35
C TYR A 96 15.06 1.66 -2.71
N PRO A 97 16.36 2.01 -2.81
CA PRO A 97 17.04 2.12 -4.11
C PRO A 97 16.94 0.87 -4.98
N GLY A 98 16.96 -0.32 -4.37
CA GLY A 98 16.78 -1.58 -5.10
C GLY A 98 15.41 -1.73 -5.75
N VAL A 99 14.35 -1.26 -5.08
CA VAL A 99 12.98 -1.28 -5.63
C VAL A 99 12.87 -0.26 -6.75
N GLU A 100 13.41 0.94 -6.58
CA GLU A 100 13.37 1.98 -7.61
C GLU A 100 14.06 1.53 -8.91
N VAL A 101 15.26 0.96 -8.80
CA VAL A 101 15.99 0.43 -9.96
C VAL A 101 15.21 -0.72 -10.62
N ALA A 102 14.63 -1.63 -9.83
CA ALA A 102 13.82 -2.72 -10.37
C ALA A 102 12.57 -2.19 -11.11
N SER A 103 11.91 -1.15 -10.58
CA SER A 103 10.78 -0.49 -11.25
C SER A 103 11.20 0.17 -12.58
N MET A 104 12.34 0.86 -12.63
CA MET A 104 12.87 1.41 -13.88
C MET A 104 13.19 0.31 -14.90
N GLN A 105 13.75 -0.81 -14.44
CA GLN A 105 14.03 -1.96 -15.30
C GLN A 105 12.76 -2.65 -15.81
N HIS A 106 11.68 -2.63 -15.02
CA HIS A 106 10.39 -3.21 -15.41
C HIS A 106 9.84 -2.57 -16.70
N GLU A 107 10.12 -1.28 -16.95
CA GLU A 107 9.69 -0.58 -18.17
C GLU A 107 10.26 -1.17 -19.46
N VAL A 108 11.47 -1.77 -19.39
CA VAL A 108 12.21 -2.28 -20.56
C VAL A 108 12.23 -3.80 -20.66
N LEU A 109 11.41 -4.49 -19.85
CA LEU A 109 11.26 -5.95 -19.95
C LEU A 109 10.66 -6.35 -21.30
N TYR A 110 11.30 -7.30 -21.98
CA TYR A 110 10.81 -7.86 -23.24
C TYR A 110 9.41 -8.49 -23.08
N SER A 111 9.21 -9.25 -22.01
CA SER A 111 7.93 -9.88 -21.65
C SER A 111 7.47 -9.39 -20.28
N ARG A 112 6.25 -8.84 -20.21
CA ARG A 112 5.66 -8.26 -18.99
C ARG A 112 4.23 -8.71 -18.80
N LEU A 113 3.93 -9.24 -17.62
CA LEU A 113 2.58 -9.68 -17.21
C LEU A 113 1.85 -8.62 -16.38
N TYR A 114 2.59 -7.64 -15.85
CA TYR A 114 2.08 -6.58 -14.99
C TYR A 114 2.33 -5.19 -15.61
N MET A 115 1.58 -4.21 -15.13
CA MET A 115 1.67 -2.83 -15.62
C MET A 115 2.86 -2.06 -15.01
N SER A 116 3.35 -2.51 -13.85
CA SER A 116 4.44 -1.94 -13.06
C SER A 116 5.02 -2.99 -12.13
#